data_AF-A0A4W5LHB8-F1
#
_entry.id   AF-A0A4W5LHB8-F1
#
_cell.length_a   1.000
_cell.length_b   1.000
_cell.length_c   1.000
_cell.angle_alpha   90.00
_cell.angle_beta   90.00
_cell.angle_gamma   90.00
#
_symmetry.space_group_name_H-M   'P 1'
#
loop_
_entity.id
_entity.type
_entity.pdbx_description
1 polymer ?
#
loop_
_entity_poly.entity_id
_entity_poly.type
_entity_poly.pdbx_seq_one_letter_code
_entity_poly.pdbx_strand_id
1 'polypeptide(L)'
;IDPLFQSFARLYVCELFKALPLETCKALLRQLRAMLRDNEAPIAAALGADLHQPAHETFLAEIGLILAEIQTHLDYMDDWSAPKYTCTSFSCFPGRSSTLAEPLGVVCIFDTWKHPLHVTLLPLVGAISTGICAVDGSVDATNAVLAKLMATYLDTDLVRGGLEVSKDVLAQRFNLIFCTGGTFPPTTKTLEVNGSGFPRPSN
;
A
#
# COMPACT_ATOMS: atom_id res chain seq x y z
N ILE A 1 21.88 6.80 -13.91
CA ILE A 1 20.94 5.69 -13.62
C ILE A 1 19.73 6.35 -13.04
N ASP A 2 18.56 6.21 -13.68
CA ASP A 2 17.36 6.92 -13.25
C ASP A 2 17.00 6.52 -11.82
N PRO A 3 16.67 7.48 -10.93
CA PRO A 3 16.32 7.18 -9.54
C PRO A 3 15.15 6.19 -9.45
N LEU A 4 14.24 6.22 -10.44
CA LEU A 4 13.18 5.22 -10.65
C LEU A 4 13.74 3.80 -10.77
N PHE A 5 14.73 3.60 -11.63
CA PHE A 5 15.33 2.28 -11.87
C PHE A 5 16.04 1.74 -10.62
N GLN A 6 16.63 2.61 -9.81
CA GLN A 6 17.29 2.23 -8.57
C GLN A 6 16.28 1.81 -7.50
N SER A 7 15.15 2.51 -7.38
CA SER A 7 14.04 2.09 -6.53
C SER A 7 13.47 0.74 -6.98
N PHE A 8 13.20 0.57 -8.28
CA PHE A 8 12.73 -0.73 -8.80
C PHE A 8 13.71 -1.87 -8.56
N ALA A 9 15.01 -1.66 -8.82
CA ALA A 9 16.03 -2.67 -8.58
C ALA A 9 16.10 -3.11 -7.11
N ARG A 10 15.94 -2.18 -6.16
CA ARG A 10 15.88 -2.49 -4.72
C ARG A 10 14.70 -3.40 -4.37
N LEU A 11 13.57 -3.19 -5.04
CA LEU A 11 12.31 -3.88 -4.78
C LEU A 11 12.27 -5.27 -5.43
N TYR A 12 12.80 -5.42 -6.64
CA TYR A 12 12.99 -6.73 -7.27
C TYR A 12 13.99 -7.62 -6.51
N VAL A 13 14.95 -7.03 -5.78
CA VAL A 13 15.85 -7.78 -4.88
C VAL A 13 15.10 -8.29 -3.63
N CYS A 14 14.13 -7.52 -3.12
CA CYS A 14 13.19 -8.01 -2.08
C CYS A 14 12.22 -9.06 -2.63
N GLU A 15 11.79 -8.95 -3.89
CA GLU A 15 10.89 -9.91 -4.57
C GLU A 15 11.48 -11.34 -4.65
N LEU A 16 12.81 -11.46 -4.58
CA LEU A 16 13.53 -12.73 -4.57
C LEU A 16 13.52 -13.46 -3.20
N PHE A 17 13.05 -12.84 -2.12
CA PHE A 17 13.13 -13.43 -0.78
C PHE A 17 11.87 -13.20 0.08
N LYS A 18 11.00 -14.23 0.07
CA LYS A 18 10.09 -14.67 1.16
C LYS A 18 9.09 -13.63 1.73
N ALA A 19 7.85 -14.09 1.94
CA ALA A 19 6.90 -13.42 2.81
C ALA A 19 7.58 -12.94 4.10
N LEU A 20 7.50 -11.64 4.38
CA LEU A 20 8.04 -11.07 5.61
C LEU A 20 7.43 -11.82 6.81
N PRO A 21 8.23 -12.17 7.83
CA PRO A 21 7.69 -12.75 9.05
C PRO A 21 6.62 -11.84 9.64
N LEU A 22 5.56 -12.44 10.19
CA LEU A 22 4.44 -11.70 10.76
C LEU A 22 4.88 -10.66 11.81
N GLU A 23 5.88 -11.00 12.62
CA GLU A 23 6.45 -10.08 13.61
C GLU A 23 7.16 -8.88 12.99
N THR A 24 7.78 -9.05 11.82
CA THR A 24 8.38 -7.94 11.06
C THR A 24 7.29 -7.03 10.51
N CYS A 25 6.19 -7.59 9.98
CA CYS A 25 5.04 -6.79 9.53
C CYS A 25 4.44 -5.97 10.69
N LYS A 26 4.27 -6.58 11.87
CA LYS A 26 3.82 -5.86 13.08
C LYS A 26 4.81 -4.78 13.51
N ALA A 27 6.11 -5.01 13.40
CA ALA A 27 7.13 -4.01 13.70
C ALA A 27 7.04 -2.81 12.75
N LEU A 28 6.88 -3.05 11.44
CA LEU A 28 6.67 -2.01 10.43
C LEU A 28 5.39 -1.21 10.69
N LEU A 29 4.29 -1.88 11.05
CA LEU A 29 3.03 -1.21 11.45
C LEU A 29 3.23 -0.28 12.67
N ARG A 30 3.98 -0.73 13.67
CA ARG A 30 4.30 0.09 14.85
C ARG A 30 5.19 1.27 14.47
N GLN A 31 6.13 1.09 13.55
CA GLN A 31 6.98 2.17 13.02
C GLN A 31 6.16 3.18 12.21
N LEU A 32 5.22 2.74 11.37
CA LEU A 32 4.30 3.63 10.65
C LEU A 32 3.42 4.42 11.63
N ARG A 33 2.93 3.78 12.70
CA ARG A 33 2.18 4.45 13.76
C ARG A 33 3.02 5.53 14.47
N ALA A 34 4.29 5.23 14.75
CA ALA A 34 5.22 6.19 15.35
C ALA A 34 5.52 7.35 14.39
N MET A 35 5.78 7.05 13.12
CA MET A 35 5.99 8.04 12.06
C MET A 35 4.85 9.07 12.03
N LEU A 36 3.60 8.62 12.03
CA LEU A 36 2.44 9.51 11.99
C LEU A 36 2.28 10.35 13.27
N ARG A 37 2.52 9.76 14.44
CA ARG A 37 2.38 10.47 15.73
C ARG A 37 3.49 11.47 15.98
N ASP A 38 4.73 11.10 15.70
CA ASP A 38 5.90 11.94 15.96
C ASP A 38 5.97 13.12 14.98
N ASN A 39 5.32 13.01 13.81
CA ASN A 39 5.40 13.96 12.72
C ASN A 39 4.04 14.60 12.39
N GLU A 40 3.10 14.64 13.33
CA GLU A 40 1.78 15.26 13.12
C GLU A 40 1.88 16.73 12.68
N ALA A 41 2.70 17.53 13.36
CA ALA A 41 2.89 18.95 13.04
C ALA A 41 3.46 19.22 11.63
N PRO A 42 4.57 18.59 11.19
CA PRO A 42 5.08 18.80 9.83
C PRO A 42 4.14 18.26 8.76
N ILE A 43 3.40 17.18 9.04
CA ILE A 43 2.39 16.65 8.13
C ILE A 43 1.23 17.65 7.97
N ALA A 44 0.69 18.15 9.08
CA ALA A 44 -0.39 19.15 9.07
C ALA A 44 0.04 20.46 8.38
N ALA A 45 1.29 20.88 8.56
CA ALA A 45 1.83 22.06 7.87
C ALA A 45 1.90 21.86 6.35
N ALA A 46 2.32 20.68 5.88
CA ALA A 46 2.38 20.37 4.46
C ALA A 46 0.98 20.29 3.82
N LEU A 47 0.03 19.65 4.50
CA LEU A 47 -1.36 19.59 4.06
C LEU A 47 -2.05 20.96 4.09
N GLY A 48 -1.74 21.80 5.07
CA GLY A 48 -2.20 23.18 5.10
C GLY A 48 -1.67 24.01 3.93
N ALA A 49 -0.46 23.73 3.44
CA ALA A 49 0.11 24.39 2.28
C ALA A 49 -0.54 23.94 0.96
N ASP A 50 -0.83 22.64 0.81
CA ASP A 50 -1.40 22.09 -0.42
C ASP A 50 -2.93 22.26 -0.49
N LEU A 51 -3.64 21.96 0.59
CA LEU A 51 -5.10 21.87 0.64
C LEU A 51 -5.78 23.02 1.39
N HIS A 52 -5.02 23.94 1.99
CA HIS A 52 -5.54 25.04 2.82
C HIS A 52 -6.43 24.53 3.97
N GLN A 53 -6.24 23.27 4.39
CA GLN A 53 -6.99 22.66 5.47
C GLN A 53 -6.41 23.07 6.84
N PRO A 54 -7.26 23.32 7.83
CA PRO A 54 -6.80 23.61 9.18
C PRO A 54 -6.29 22.32 9.85
N ALA A 55 -5.23 22.43 10.64
CA ALA A 55 -4.52 21.28 11.23
C ALA A 55 -5.42 20.29 12.01
N HIS A 56 -6.45 20.79 12.70
CA HIS A 56 -7.37 19.93 13.45
C HIS A 56 -8.25 19.05 12.54
N GLU A 57 -8.68 19.59 11.39
CA GLU A 57 -9.48 18.87 10.41
C GLU A 57 -8.62 17.84 9.69
N THR A 58 -7.37 18.20 9.37
CA THR A 58 -6.36 17.28 8.83
C THR A 58 -6.14 16.08 9.74
N PHE A 59 -5.98 16.28 11.04
CA PHE A 59 -5.78 15.16 11.97
C PHE A 59 -6.97 14.19 11.98
N LEU A 60 -8.19 14.71 12.07
CA LEU A 60 -9.39 13.88 12.14
C LEU A 60 -9.71 13.18 10.81
N ALA A 61 -9.54 13.89 9.68
CA ALA A 61 -9.93 13.40 8.37
C ALA A 61 -8.91 12.44 7.74
N GLU A 62 -7.61 12.68 7.94
CA GLU A 62 -6.54 11.90 7.31
C GLU A 62 -5.84 10.98 8.31
N ILE A 63 -5.28 11.54 9.39
CA ILE A 63 -4.37 10.80 10.28
C ILE A 63 -5.13 9.81 11.18
N GLY A 64 -6.24 10.24 11.78
CA GLY A 64 -7.00 9.47 12.77
C GLY A 64 -7.52 8.14 12.21
N LEU A 65 -8.00 8.16 10.96
CA LEU A 65 -8.50 6.95 10.29
C LEU A 65 -7.37 5.96 10.02
N ILE A 66 -6.21 6.43 9.56
CA ILE A 66 -5.04 5.58 9.31
C ILE A 66 -4.54 4.95 10.61
N LEU A 67 -4.50 5.73 11.70
CA LEU A 67 -4.12 5.20 13.03
C LEU A 67 -5.08 4.12 13.52
N ALA A 68 -6.39 4.30 13.28
CA ALA A 68 -7.39 3.29 13.61
C ALA A 68 -7.20 2.02 12.77
N GLU A 69 -6.93 2.15 11.47
CA GLU A 69 -6.66 1.01 10.59
C GLU A 69 -5.41 0.24 11.01
N ILE A 70 -4.31 0.94 11.31
CA ILE A 70 -3.09 0.32 11.83
C ILE A 70 -3.38 -0.47 13.11
N GLN A 71 -4.22 0.07 14.00
CA GLN A 71 -4.60 -0.60 15.23
C GLN A 71 -5.39 -1.88 14.94
N THR A 72 -6.41 -1.81 14.07
CA THR A 72 -7.17 -2.98 13.61
C THR A 72 -6.26 -4.06 13.02
N HIS A 73 -5.31 -3.66 12.18
CA HIS A 73 -4.33 -4.60 11.62
C HIS A 73 -3.46 -5.24 12.71
N LEU A 74 -2.97 -4.47 13.68
CA LEU A 74 -2.18 -5.02 14.79
C LEU A 74 -2.98 -6.00 15.66
N ASP A 75 -4.28 -5.76 15.83
CA ASP A 75 -5.15 -6.58 16.69
C ASP A 75 -5.58 -7.88 16.02
N TYR A 76 -5.79 -7.89 14.68
CA TYR A 76 -6.35 -9.04 13.96
C TYR A 76 -5.39 -9.75 12.99
N MET A 77 -4.13 -9.28 12.82
CA MET A 77 -3.19 -9.87 11.86
C MET A 77 -2.92 -11.36 12.09
N ASP A 78 -2.83 -11.78 13.35
CA ASP A 78 -2.58 -13.17 13.74
C ASP A 78 -3.73 -14.07 13.24
N ASP A 79 -4.97 -13.64 13.46
CA ASP A 79 -6.17 -14.38 13.02
C ASP A 79 -6.32 -14.39 11.50
N TRP A 80 -5.95 -13.31 10.83
CA TRP A 80 -6.03 -13.20 9.37
C TRP A 80 -4.98 -14.06 8.65
N SER A 81 -3.79 -14.20 9.25
CA SER A 81 -2.69 -15.00 8.70
C SER A 81 -2.77 -16.50 9.04
N ALA A 82 -3.57 -16.88 10.04
CA ALA A 82 -3.72 -18.26 10.46
C ALA A 82 -4.35 -19.17 9.38
N PRO A 83 -3.89 -20.43 9.22
CA PRO A 83 -4.51 -21.39 8.31
C PRO A 83 -5.99 -21.62 8.64
N LYS A 84 -6.86 -21.46 7.64
CA LYS A 84 -8.30 -21.73 7.78
C LYS A 84 -8.60 -23.12 7.26
N TYR A 85 -8.84 -24.06 8.18
CA TYR A 85 -9.18 -25.44 7.83
C TYR A 85 -10.60 -25.54 7.28
N THR A 86 -10.76 -26.30 6.20
CA THR A 86 -12.05 -26.55 5.55
C THR A 86 -12.39 -28.03 5.57
N CYS A 87 -13.69 -28.34 5.53
CA CYS A 87 -14.15 -29.72 5.50
C CYS A 87 -13.55 -30.44 4.30
N THR A 88 -12.80 -31.51 4.58
CA THR A 88 -12.18 -32.34 3.55
C THR A 88 -13.16 -33.46 3.17
N SER A 89 -13.38 -33.64 1.86
CA SER A 89 -14.23 -34.73 1.37
C SER A 89 -13.66 -36.09 1.81
N PHE A 90 -14.55 -37.04 2.15
CA PHE A 90 -14.16 -38.40 2.54
C PHE A 90 -13.26 -39.09 1.51
N SER A 91 -13.41 -38.76 0.22
CA SER A 91 -12.57 -39.31 -0.86
C SER A 91 -11.09 -38.89 -0.77
N CYS A 92 -10.76 -37.83 -0.04
CA CYS A 92 -9.39 -37.36 0.18
C CYS A 92 -8.80 -37.80 1.52
N PHE A 93 -9.49 -38.66 2.29
CA PHE A 93 -8.94 -39.19 3.54
C PHE A 93 -7.68 -40.04 3.28
N PRO A 94 -6.58 -39.89 4.04
CA PRO A 94 -6.41 -39.16 5.31
C PRO A 94 -5.91 -37.71 5.19
N GLY A 95 -5.97 -37.10 4.01
CA GLY A 95 -5.57 -35.71 3.78
C GLY A 95 -6.41 -34.69 4.55
N ARG A 96 -5.88 -33.46 4.67
CA ARG A 96 -6.56 -32.30 5.25
C ARG A 96 -6.50 -31.13 4.28
N SER A 97 -7.59 -30.38 4.20
CA SER A 97 -7.70 -29.16 3.39
C SER A 97 -7.63 -27.91 4.29
N SER A 98 -6.82 -26.94 3.88
CA SER A 98 -6.71 -25.64 4.52
C SER A 98 -6.41 -24.56 3.50
N THR A 99 -6.89 -23.35 3.75
CA THR A 99 -6.53 -22.16 3.01
C THR A 99 -5.53 -21.34 3.83
N LEU A 100 -4.39 -21.01 3.21
CA LEU A 100 -3.37 -20.13 3.78
C LEU A 100 -3.34 -18.83 2.97
N ALA A 101 -3.28 -17.69 3.65
CA ALA A 101 -3.09 -16.41 3.00
C ALA A 101 -1.59 -16.17 2.74
N GLU A 102 -1.23 -15.96 1.48
CA GLU A 102 0.14 -15.64 1.06
C GLU A 102 0.19 -14.22 0.50
N PRO A 103 1.29 -13.47 0.74
CA PRO A 103 1.42 -12.12 0.19
C PRO A 103 1.53 -12.16 -1.33
N LEU A 104 0.93 -11.17 -1.99
CA LEU A 104 0.82 -11.15 -3.45
C LEU A 104 2.15 -10.85 -4.16
N GLY A 105 3.10 -10.15 -3.53
CA GLY A 105 4.40 -9.78 -4.12
C GLY A 105 4.65 -8.28 -4.08
N VAL A 106 4.95 -7.64 -5.22
CA VAL A 106 5.17 -6.19 -5.29
C VAL A 106 3.83 -5.49 -5.55
N VAL A 107 3.45 -4.55 -4.69
CA VAL A 107 2.21 -3.77 -4.81
C VAL A 107 2.55 -2.34 -5.19
N CYS A 108 1.90 -1.79 -6.21
CA CYS A 108 2.03 -0.38 -6.58
C CYS A 108 0.75 0.38 -6.18
N ILE A 109 0.88 1.46 -5.41
CA ILE A 109 -0.24 2.30 -4.97
C ILE A 109 -0.17 3.63 -5.73
N PHE A 110 -1.27 4.07 -6.35
CA PHE A 110 -1.44 5.39 -6.97
C PHE A 110 -2.38 6.28 -6.14
N ASP A 111 -1.86 7.45 -5.79
CA ASP A 111 -2.52 8.47 -4.98
C ASP A 111 -3.28 9.53 -5.81
N THR A 112 -4.12 10.34 -5.16
CA THR A 112 -4.77 11.54 -5.70
C THR A 112 -4.51 12.76 -4.82
N TRP A 113 -4.63 13.95 -5.41
CA TRP A 113 -4.54 15.22 -4.71
C TRP A 113 -5.58 15.46 -3.60
N LYS A 114 -6.71 14.74 -3.58
CA LYS A 114 -7.82 15.05 -2.65
C LYS A 114 -7.54 14.62 -1.22
N HIS A 115 -6.92 13.45 -1.04
CA HIS A 115 -6.72 12.80 0.26
C HIS A 115 -5.39 12.04 0.29
N PRO A 116 -4.25 12.76 0.18
CA PRO A 116 -2.99 12.14 -0.18
C PRO A 116 -2.44 11.19 0.88
N LEU A 117 -2.74 11.41 2.16
CA LEU A 117 -2.31 10.48 3.19
C LEU A 117 -3.21 9.26 3.23
N HIS A 118 -4.51 9.44 3.22
CA HIS A 118 -5.47 8.35 3.35
C HIS A 118 -5.34 7.37 2.19
N VAL A 119 -5.41 7.81 0.94
CA VAL A 119 -5.44 6.88 -0.20
C VAL A 119 -4.05 6.31 -0.54
N THR A 120 -2.98 6.89 0.01
CA THR A 120 -1.62 6.31 0.00
C THR A 120 -1.41 5.31 1.14
N LEU A 121 -1.64 5.73 2.38
CA LEU A 121 -1.22 4.98 3.55
C LEU A 121 -2.20 3.86 3.92
N LEU A 122 -3.49 4.02 3.66
CA LEU A 122 -4.45 2.95 3.96
C LEU A 122 -4.18 1.66 3.16
N PRO A 123 -4.02 1.69 1.82
CA PRO A 123 -3.60 0.49 1.09
C PRO A 123 -2.18 0.06 1.45
N LEU A 124 -1.30 0.99 1.88
CA LEU A 124 0.04 0.63 2.37
C LEU A 124 -0.03 -0.20 3.67
N VAL A 125 -0.97 0.08 4.58
CA VAL A 125 -1.18 -0.72 5.81
C VAL A 125 -1.50 -2.17 5.46
N GLY A 126 -2.38 -2.39 4.47
CA GLY A 126 -2.66 -3.73 3.94
C GLY A 126 -1.49 -4.34 3.17
N ALA A 127 -0.70 -3.50 2.51
CA ALA A 127 0.44 -3.87 1.70
C ALA A 127 1.79 -3.81 2.45
N ILE A 128 1.82 -3.75 3.78
CA ILE A 128 3.09 -3.62 4.53
C ILE A 128 4.03 -4.82 4.31
N SER A 129 3.48 -5.96 3.87
CA SER A 129 4.27 -7.13 3.42
C SER A 129 4.86 -6.99 2.01
N THR A 130 4.48 -5.97 1.25
CA THR A 130 4.58 -5.91 -0.21
C THR A 130 4.86 -4.46 -0.67
N GLY A 131 6.13 -4.12 -0.87
CA GLY A 131 6.55 -2.73 -1.11
C GLY A 131 6.27 -2.21 -2.53
N ILE A 132 5.76 -0.99 -2.62
CA ILE A 132 5.99 0.13 -3.58
C ILE A 132 4.83 1.13 -3.41
N CYS A 133 5.15 2.42 -3.31
CA CYS A 133 4.13 3.47 -3.38
C CYS A 133 4.54 4.52 -4.42
N ALA A 134 3.65 4.78 -5.39
CA ALA A 134 3.84 5.73 -6.47
C ALA A 134 2.82 6.87 -6.34
N VAL A 135 3.29 8.08 -6.13
CA VAL A 135 2.43 9.19 -5.76
C VAL A 135 2.29 10.17 -6.91
N ASP A 136 1.03 10.54 -7.19
CA ASP A 136 0.66 11.57 -8.14
C ASP A 136 1.25 12.93 -7.71
N GLY A 137 1.94 13.60 -8.64
CA GLY A 137 2.68 14.85 -8.41
C GLY A 137 1.83 16.09 -8.15
N SER A 138 0.54 15.95 -7.82
CA SER A 138 -0.39 17.07 -7.66
C SER A 138 -0.35 17.74 -6.28
N VAL A 139 0.31 17.14 -5.28
CA VAL A 139 0.43 17.61 -3.88
C VAL A 139 1.87 17.56 -3.40
N ASP A 140 2.71 18.41 -4.01
CA ASP A 140 4.16 18.35 -3.92
C ASP A 140 4.72 18.51 -2.49
N ALA A 141 4.15 19.37 -1.64
CA ALA A 141 4.65 19.60 -0.30
C ALA A 141 4.38 18.39 0.62
N THR A 142 3.16 17.88 0.59
CA THR A 142 2.74 16.69 1.36
C THR A 142 3.52 15.47 0.92
N ASN A 143 3.67 15.27 -0.39
CA ASN A 143 4.42 14.14 -0.95
C ASN A 143 5.91 14.21 -0.64
N ALA A 144 6.50 15.40 -0.58
CA ALA A 144 7.89 15.60 -0.19
C ALA A 144 8.13 15.20 1.27
N VAL A 145 7.24 15.63 2.18
CA VAL A 145 7.32 15.24 3.60
C VAL A 145 7.11 13.74 3.74
N LEU A 146 6.10 13.19 3.08
CA LEU A 146 5.81 11.76 3.13
C LEU A 146 6.96 10.91 2.60
N ALA A 147 7.56 11.28 1.46
CA ALA A 147 8.72 10.58 0.89
C ALA A 147 9.88 10.52 1.90
N LYS A 148 10.17 11.65 2.57
CA LYS A 148 11.24 11.73 3.56
C LYS A 148 10.94 10.84 4.77
N LEU A 149 9.71 10.87 5.27
CA LEU A 149 9.30 10.07 6.43
C LEU A 149 9.30 8.58 6.12
N MET A 150 8.77 8.16 4.97
CA MET A 150 8.76 6.76 4.54
C MET A 150 10.18 6.20 4.37
N ALA A 151 11.09 6.96 3.75
CA ALA A 151 12.48 6.57 3.63
C ALA A 151 13.17 6.43 5.00
N THR A 152 12.81 7.28 5.98
CA THR A 152 13.42 7.28 7.31
C THR A 152 12.90 6.16 8.21
N TYR A 153 11.58 5.90 8.19
CA TYR A 153 10.94 4.98 9.14
C TYR A 153 10.73 3.57 8.60
N LEU A 154 10.44 3.43 7.30
CA LEU A 154 10.03 2.15 6.70
C LEU A 154 11.02 1.64 5.64
N ASP A 155 12.08 2.40 5.37
CA ASP A 155 13.06 2.09 4.33
C ASP A 155 12.42 1.82 2.95
N THR A 156 11.28 2.46 2.71
CA THR A 156 10.44 2.29 1.53
C THR A 156 10.51 3.54 0.66
N ASP A 157 10.64 3.33 -0.64
CA ASP A 157 10.74 4.42 -1.60
C ASP A 157 9.35 4.91 -2.03
N LEU A 158 9.18 6.23 -1.96
CA LEU A 158 8.05 6.95 -2.53
C LEU A 158 8.48 7.56 -3.86
N VAL A 159 7.92 7.06 -4.96
CA VAL A 159 8.19 7.62 -6.28
C VAL A 159 7.24 8.80 -6.49
N ARG A 160 7.80 9.98 -6.76
CA ARG A 160 7.01 11.20 -7.03
C ARG A 160 7.09 11.55 -8.51
N GLY A 161 5.95 11.87 -9.11
CA GLY A 161 5.92 12.44 -10.46
C GLY A 161 4.52 12.55 -11.05
N GLY A 162 4.44 13.22 -12.20
CA GLY A 162 3.21 13.32 -12.97
C GLY A 162 3.00 12.15 -13.93
N LEU A 163 2.17 12.38 -14.95
CA LEU A 163 1.73 11.36 -15.91
C LEU A 163 2.86 10.52 -16.53
N GLU A 164 3.98 11.13 -16.91
CA GLU A 164 5.09 10.41 -17.55
C GLU A 164 5.77 9.43 -16.58
N VAL A 165 5.98 9.84 -15.33
CA VAL A 165 6.52 8.95 -14.29
C VAL A 165 5.54 7.81 -14.02
N SER A 166 4.24 8.10 -13.97
CA SER A 166 3.21 7.07 -13.79
C SER A 166 3.23 6.04 -14.94
N LYS A 167 3.45 6.46 -16.19
CA LYS A 167 3.60 5.54 -17.32
C LYS A 167 4.83 4.64 -17.18
N ASP A 168 5.97 5.22 -16.78
CA ASP A 168 7.21 4.47 -16.59
C ASP A 168 7.10 3.47 -15.44
N VAL A 169 6.40 3.84 -14.37
CA VAL A 169 6.06 2.96 -13.25
C VAL A 169 5.17 1.83 -13.74
N LEU A 170 4.09 2.13 -14.48
CA LEU A 170 3.16 1.13 -15.00
C LEU A 170 3.76 0.19 -16.06
N ALA A 171 4.89 0.57 -16.67
CA ALA A 171 5.65 -0.31 -17.55
C ALA A 171 6.41 -1.40 -16.77
N GLN A 172 6.55 -1.26 -15.45
CA GLN A 172 7.16 -2.27 -14.59
C GLN A 172 6.18 -3.39 -14.23
N ARG A 173 6.73 -4.51 -13.72
CA ARG A 173 5.94 -5.67 -13.31
C ARG A 173 5.52 -5.53 -11.85
N PHE A 174 4.22 -5.49 -11.61
CA PHE A 174 3.64 -5.55 -10.27
C PHE A 174 2.67 -6.73 -10.15
N ASN A 175 2.49 -7.23 -8.94
CA ASN A 175 1.52 -8.29 -8.63
C ASN A 175 0.12 -7.71 -8.38
N LEU A 176 0.06 -6.50 -7.82
CA LEU A 176 -1.17 -5.77 -7.56
C LEU A 176 -0.93 -4.28 -7.77
N ILE A 177 -1.90 -3.60 -8.40
CA ILE A 177 -1.89 -2.16 -8.55
C ILE A 177 -3.14 -1.63 -7.85
N PHE A 178 -2.97 -0.81 -6.82
CA PHE A 178 -4.02 -0.07 -6.16
C PHE A 178 -4.06 1.32 -6.75
N CYS A 179 -5.22 1.76 -7.24
CA CYS A 179 -5.37 3.06 -7.85
C CYS A 179 -6.64 3.70 -7.34
N THR A 180 -6.51 4.87 -6.73
CA THR A 180 -7.65 5.73 -6.41
C THR A 180 -7.60 6.89 -7.39
N GLY A 181 -8.68 7.20 -8.12
CA GLY A 181 -8.68 8.30 -9.10
C GLY A 181 -9.52 8.08 -10.35
N GLY A 182 -9.31 8.94 -11.35
CA GLY A 182 -10.04 8.98 -12.63
C GLY A 182 -9.75 7.81 -13.57
N THR A 183 -10.26 7.89 -14.80
CA THR A 183 -10.20 6.82 -15.81
C THR A 183 -8.77 6.44 -16.15
N PHE A 184 -8.42 5.20 -15.80
CA PHE A 184 -7.12 4.60 -16.10
C PHE A 184 -7.01 4.29 -17.61
N PRO A 185 -5.85 4.53 -18.25
CA PRO A 185 -5.67 4.14 -19.65
C PRO A 185 -5.77 2.61 -19.79
N PRO A 186 -6.42 2.07 -20.84
CA PRO A 186 -6.88 0.67 -20.92
C PRO A 186 -5.77 -0.37 -21.17
N THR A 187 -4.56 -0.15 -20.65
CA THR A 187 -3.36 -0.94 -20.98
C THR A 187 -2.90 -1.89 -19.87
N THR A 188 -3.54 -1.92 -18.70
CA THR A 188 -3.15 -2.81 -17.60
C THR A 188 -4.33 -3.66 -17.17
N LYS A 189 -4.09 -4.93 -16.80
CA LYS A 189 -5.13 -5.84 -16.29
C LYS A 189 -5.70 -5.26 -14.98
N THR A 190 -6.73 -4.45 -15.10
CA THR A 190 -7.48 -3.90 -13.96
C THR A 190 -8.24 -5.05 -13.31
N LEU A 191 -7.92 -5.35 -12.05
CA LEU A 191 -8.82 -6.12 -11.20
C LEU A 191 -9.90 -5.15 -10.72
N GLU A 192 -10.97 -5.03 -11.50
CA GLU A 192 -12.19 -4.39 -11.03
C GLU A 192 -12.78 -5.29 -9.94
N VAL A 193 -12.77 -4.85 -8.69
CA VAL A 193 -13.56 -5.48 -7.62
C VAL A 193 -15.01 -5.02 -7.80
N ASN A 194 -15.65 -5.48 -8.87
CA ASN A 194 -17.08 -5.38 -9.03
C ASN A 194 -17.72 -6.54 -8.27
N GLY A 195 -18.47 -6.21 -7.22
CA GLY A 195 -19.33 -7.16 -6.54
C GLY A 195 -20.24 -7.84 -7.55
N SER A 196 -20.19 -9.17 -7.60
CA SER A 196 -20.90 -10.09 -8.50
C SER A 196 -20.23 -10.35 -9.87
N GLY A 197 -19.77 -11.60 -10.05
CA GLY A 197 -19.49 -12.18 -11.37
C GLY A 197 -18.07 -12.70 -11.56
N PHE A 198 -17.92 -14.03 -11.51
CA PHE A 198 -16.70 -14.75 -11.89
C PHE A 198 -16.29 -14.40 -13.33
N PRO A 199 -15.04 -13.97 -13.61
CA PRO A 199 -14.62 -13.64 -14.97
C PRO A 199 -14.39 -14.92 -15.79
N ARG A 200 -15.01 -15.01 -16.97
CA ARG A 200 -14.62 -15.97 -18.03
C ARG A 200 -13.59 -15.31 -18.95
N PRO A 201 -12.56 -16.05 -19.41
CA PRO A 201 -11.63 -15.53 -20.41
C PRO A 201 -12.35 -15.37 -21.77
N SER A 202 -12.23 -14.19 -22.39
CA SER A 202 -12.58 -13.97 -23.79
C SER A 202 -11.39 -14.32 -24.69
N ASN A 203 -11.67 -15.01 -25.80
CA ASN A 203 -10.73 -15.32 -26.89
C ASN A 203 -10.23 -14.05 -27.60
#